data_AF-A0A3N5F8N7-F1
#
_entry.id   AF-A0A3N5F8N7-F1
#
_cell.length_a   1.000
_cell.length_b   1.000
_cell.length_c   1.000
_cell.angle_alpha   90.00
_cell.angle_beta   90.00
_cell.angle_gamma   90.00
#
_symmetry.space_group_name_H-M   'P 1'
#
loop_
_entity.id
_entity.type
_entity.pdbx_description
1 polymer ?
#
loop_
_entity_poly.entity_id
_entity_poly.type
_entity_poly.pdbx_seq_one_letter_code
_entity_poly.pdbx_strand_id
1 'polypeptide(L)'
;MKRRTAHALFAAAAIGCGAIALYQGARLHQATRINTAIAHAQDLSAFDETVAEARFARALAWSKEGNFEAALQAYKGLSQSEDAALSLGALYNIGNLQLRAALKHGPDAAFRSLPLIELAKQSYRDLLRRDPQDWDARYNLERALRLAPEADDPIAEEDPPEQEDRVMSTLPGTRLELP
;
A
#
# COMPACT_ATOMS: atom_id res chain seq x y z
N MET A 1 30.48 28.60 -48.66
CA MET A 1 30.30 27.37 -47.84
C MET A 1 30.04 26.20 -48.78
N LYS A 2 30.80 25.09 -48.65
CA LYS A 2 30.89 24.04 -49.69
C LYS A 2 29.66 23.12 -49.63
N ARG A 3 28.98 22.87 -50.75
CA ARG A 3 27.77 22.00 -50.87
C ARG A 3 27.85 20.68 -50.08
N ARG A 4 29.05 20.10 -49.96
CA ARG A 4 29.33 18.90 -49.14
C ARG A 4 28.98 19.06 -47.66
N THR A 5 29.21 20.23 -47.06
CA THR A 5 28.86 20.48 -45.65
C THR A 5 27.35 20.54 -45.47
N ALA A 6 26.62 21.15 -46.43
CA ALA A 6 25.16 21.18 -46.40
C ALA A 6 24.55 19.77 -46.54
N HIS A 7 25.06 18.95 -47.45
CA HIS A 7 24.62 17.56 -47.58
C HIS A 7 24.96 16.72 -46.33
N ALA A 8 26.13 16.93 -45.73
CA ALA A 8 26.51 16.23 -44.50
C ALA A 8 25.60 16.62 -43.32
N LEU A 9 25.29 17.92 -43.17
CA LEU A 9 24.35 18.40 -42.15
C LEU A 9 22.94 17.85 -42.38
N PHE A 10 22.47 17.82 -43.63
CA PHE A 10 21.18 17.24 -43.96
C PHE A 10 21.13 15.73 -43.68
N ALA A 11 22.18 14.99 -44.06
CA ALA A 11 22.27 13.56 -43.77
C ALA A 11 22.28 13.29 -42.25
N ALA A 12 23.03 14.07 -41.48
CA ALA A 12 23.04 13.96 -40.02
C ALA A 12 21.66 14.26 -39.40
N ALA A 13 20.98 15.30 -39.88
CA ALA A 13 19.62 15.62 -39.44
C ALA A 13 18.63 14.50 -39.80
N ALA A 14 18.71 13.95 -41.03
CA ALA A 14 17.86 12.85 -41.46
C ALA A 14 18.08 11.58 -40.62
N ILE A 15 19.33 11.25 -40.29
CA ILE A 15 19.66 10.13 -39.39
C ILE A 15 19.11 10.39 -37.99
N GLY A 16 19.28 11.61 -37.45
CA GLY A 16 18.74 12.00 -36.15
C GLY A 16 17.22 11.87 -36.08
N CYS A 17 16.51 12.39 -37.09
CA CYS A 17 15.05 12.24 -37.21
C CYS A 17 14.64 10.77 -37.35
N GLY A 18 15.37 9.98 -38.14
CA GLY A 18 15.13 8.54 -38.30
C GLY A 18 15.26 7.78 -36.97
N ALA A 19 16.31 8.07 -36.19
CA ALA A 19 16.52 7.47 -34.88
C ALA A 19 15.40 7.82 -33.89
N ILE A 20 14.97 9.10 -33.86
CA ILE A 20 13.84 9.54 -33.03
C ILE A 20 12.54 8.83 -33.46
N ALA A 21 12.27 8.74 -34.77
CA ALA A 21 11.07 8.08 -35.28
C ALA A 21 11.03 6.59 -34.90
N LEU A 22 12.16 5.89 -34.98
CA LEU A 22 12.28 4.49 -34.54
C LEU A 22 12.04 4.34 -33.03
N TYR A 23 12.65 5.21 -32.22
CA TYR A 23 12.45 5.19 -30.77
C TYR A 23 10.98 5.41 -30.39
N GLN A 24 10.35 6.42 -30.99
CA GLN A 24 8.93 6.72 -30.72
C GLN A 24 8.01 5.62 -31.27
N GLY A 25 8.34 5.01 -32.41
CA GLY A 25 7.63 3.85 -32.94
C GLY A 25 7.67 2.65 -32.00
N ALA A 26 8.85 2.33 -31.44
CA ALA A 26 9.00 1.26 -30.46
C ALA A 26 8.21 1.54 -29.18
N ARG A 27 8.28 2.79 -28.68
CA ARG A 27 7.52 3.21 -27.49
C ARG A 27 6.01 3.12 -27.71
N LEU A 28 5.52 3.56 -28.88
CA LEU A 28 4.10 3.46 -29.24
C LEU A 28 3.67 1.99 -29.35
N HIS A 29 4.47 1.14 -29.98
CA HIS A 29 4.16 -0.28 -30.10
C HIS A 29 4.03 -0.95 -28.72
N GLN A 30 4.97 -0.67 -27.82
CA GLN A 30 4.90 -1.17 -26.44
C GLN A 30 3.67 -0.66 -25.69
N ALA A 31 3.34 0.63 -25.81
CA ALA A 31 2.14 1.19 -25.20
C ALA A 31 0.85 0.56 -25.75
N THR A 32 0.76 0.35 -27.06
CA THR A 32 -0.39 -0.33 -27.68
C THR A 32 -0.52 -1.76 -27.18
N ARG A 33 0.58 -2.50 -27.07
CA ARG A 33 0.56 -3.87 -26.50
C ARG A 33 0.02 -3.88 -25.08
N ILE A 34 0.51 -2.98 -24.22
CA ILE A 34 0.04 -2.86 -22.83
C ILE A 34 -1.45 -2.49 -22.80
N ASN A 35 -1.88 -1.51 -23.59
CA ASN A 35 -3.27 -1.08 -23.66
C ASN A 35 -4.20 -2.23 -24.09
N THR A 36 -3.80 -3.02 -25.08
CA THR A 36 -4.54 -4.20 -25.51
C THR A 36 -4.63 -5.24 -24.38
N ALA A 37 -3.52 -5.52 -23.69
CA ALA A 37 -3.52 -6.46 -22.56
C ALA A 37 -4.44 -6.00 -21.41
N ILE A 38 -4.46 -4.70 -21.10
CA ILE A 38 -5.38 -4.10 -20.12
C ILE A 38 -6.84 -4.25 -20.57
N ALA A 39 -7.14 -3.98 -21.85
CA ALA A 39 -8.49 -4.09 -22.38
C ALA A 39 -9.04 -5.53 -22.30
N HIS A 40 -8.17 -6.53 -22.44
CA HIS A 40 -8.50 -7.95 -22.31
C HIS A 40 -8.32 -8.50 -20.90
N ALA A 41 -8.10 -7.67 -19.88
CA ALA A 41 -7.79 -8.12 -18.53
C ALA A 41 -8.88 -9.00 -17.88
N GLN A 42 -10.14 -8.88 -18.33
CA GLN A 42 -11.28 -9.66 -17.84
C GLN A 42 -11.60 -10.87 -18.74
N ASP A 43 -11.04 -10.94 -19.94
CA ASP A 43 -11.26 -12.04 -20.87
C ASP A 43 -10.25 -13.16 -20.57
N LEU A 44 -10.74 -14.27 -19.99
CA LEU A 44 -9.91 -15.42 -19.64
C LEU A 44 -9.13 -16.00 -20.81
N SER A 45 -9.67 -15.91 -22.02
CA SER A 45 -9.05 -16.49 -23.22
C SER A 45 -7.96 -15.61 -23.83
N ALA A 46 -8.01 -14.30 -23.55
CA ALA A 46 -7.10 -13.28 -24.09
C ALA A 46 -6.24 -12.61 -23.01
N PHE A 47 -6.33 -13.07 -21.75
CA PHE A 47 -5.58 -12.51 -20.63
C PHE A 47 -4.08 -12.80 -20.75
N ASP A 48 -3.29 -11.74 -20.89
CA ASP A 48 -1.82 -11.82 -20.86
C ASP A 48 -1.29 -11.57 -19.44
N GLU A 49 -1.05 -12.65 -18.69
CA GLU A 49 -0.53 -12.58 -17.32
C GLU A 49 0.90 -12.02 -17.25
N THR A 50 1.65 -12.04 -18.36
CA THR A 50 3.02 -11.53 -18.40
C THR A 50 3.07 -10.00 -18.30
N VAL A 51 1.97 -9.32 -18.63
CA VAL A 51 1.84 -7.86 -18.54
C VAL A 51 1.31 -7.49 -17.15
N ALA A 52 2.13 -6.77 -16.38
CA ALA A 52 1.82 -6.45 -14.99
C ALA A 52 0.61 -5.49 -14.87
N GLU A 53 0.45 -4.58 -15.82
CA GLU A 53 -0.68 -3.67 -15.92
C GLU A 53 -1.99 -4.42 -16.20
N ALA A 54 -1.95 -5.51 -16.98
CA ALA A 54 -3.10 -6.36 -17.21
C ALA A 54 -3.50 -7.12 -15.95
N ARG A 55 -2.52 -7.66 -15.19
CA ARG A 55 -2.75 -8.23 -13.86
C ARG A 55 -3.39 -7.22 -12.91
N PHE A 56 -2.91 -5.97 -12.92
CA PHE A 56 -3.48 -4.89 -12.11
C PHE A 56 -4.92 -4.58 -12.49
N ALA A 57 -5.21 -4.46 -13.78
CA ALA A 57 -6.56 -4.23 -14.29
C ALA A 57 -7.53 -5.36 -13.92
N ARG A 58 -7.05 -6.61 -13.95
CA ARG A 58 -7.81 -7.78 -13.52
C ARG A 58 -8.08 -7.78 -12.01
N ALA A 59 -7.08 -7.42 -11.20
CA ALA A 59 -7.25 -7.24 -9.76
C ALA A 59 -8.29 -6.17 -9.43
N LEU A 60 -8.31 -5.07 -10.21
CA LEU A 60 -9.31 -4.02 -10.08
C LEU A 60 -10.72 -4.52 -10.45
N ALA A 61 -10.86 -5.36 -11.48
CA ALA A 61 -12.13 -5.98 -11.84
C ALA A 61 -12.65 -6.86 -10.69
N TRP A 62 -11.83 -7.78 -10.17
CA TRP A 62 -12.20 -8.61 -9.01
C TRP A 62 -12.57 -7.77 -7.78
N SER A 63 -11.84 -6.69 -7.52
CA SER A 63 -12.11 -5.74 -6.44
C SER A 63 -13.48 -5.04 -6.58
N LYS A 64 -13.92 -4.76 -7.83
CA LYS A 64 -15.24 -4.17 -8.12
C LYS A 64 -16.37 -5.20 -8.04
N GLU A 65 -16.11 -6.43 -8.46
CA GLU A 65 -17.04 -7.57 -8.34
C GLU A 65 -17.21 -8.06 -6.90
N GLY A 66 -16.35 -7.61 -5.99
CA GLY A 66 -16.36 -8.02 -4.59
C GLY A 66 -15.65 -9.34 -4.32
N ASN A 67 -14.90 -9.87 -5.29
CA ASN A 67 -14.04 -11.03 -5.12
C ASN A 67 -12.76 -10.62 -4.35
N PHE A 68 -12.90 -10.54 -3.03
CA PHE A 68 -11.89 -10.05 -2.10
C PHE A 68 -10.59 -10.86 -2.18
N GLU A 69 -10.69 -12.19 -2.12
CA GLU A 69 -9.52 -13.07 -2.06
C GLU A 69 -8.68 -12.99 -3.34
N ALA A 70 -9.31 -13.07 -4.51
CA ALA A 70 -8.61 -13.00 -5.79
C ALA A 70 -7.95 -11.61 -6.00
N ALA A 71 -8.67 -10.54 -5.67
CA ALA A 71 -8.13 -9.18 -5.75
C ALA A 71 -6.94 -9.00 -4.80
N LEU A 72 -7.07 -9.44 -3.55
CA LEU A 72 -6.01 -9.32 -2.55
C LEU A 72 -4.74 -10.09 -2.96
N GLN A 73 -4.90 -11.32 -3.43
CA GLN A 73 -3.77 -12.14 -3.90
C GLN A 73 -3.04 -11.47 -5.06
N ALA A 74 -3.78 -10.98 -6.06
CA ALA A 74 -3.21 -10.33 -7.22
C ALA A 74 -2.47 -9.03 -6.85
N TYR A 75 -3.08 -8.17 -6.04
CA TYR A 75 -2.42 -6.95 -5.58
C TYR A 75 -1.19 -7.23 -4.70
N LYS A 76 -1.21 -8.26 -3.85
CA LYS A 76 -0.01 -8.64 -3.07
C LYS A 76 1.18 -8.96 -3.97
N GLY A 77 0.96 -9.72 -5.05
CA GLY A 77 2.00 -9.98 -6.05
C GLY A 77 2.52 -8.68 -6.70
N LEU A 78 1.61 -7.76 -7.04
CA LEU A 78 1.97 -6.48 -7.66
C LEU A 78 2.64 -5.49 -6.70
N SER A 79 2.36 -5.54 -5.40
CA SER A 79 3.03 -4.70 -4.39
C SER A 79 4.54 -4.96 -4.27
N GLN A 80 5.02 -6.09 -4.80
CA GLN A 80 6.42 -6.47 -4.87
C GLN A 80 7.06 -6.16 -6.24
N SER A 81 6.35 -5.48 -7.15
CA SER A 81 6.88 -5.08 -8.44
C SER A 81 8.04 -4.09 -8.30
N GLU A 82 9.01 -4.17 -9.22
CA GLU A 82 10.07 -3.17 -9.38
C GLU A 82 9.54 -1.85 -9.95
N ASP A 83 8.39 -1.88 -10.63
CA ASP A 83 7.70 -0.67 -11.07
C ASP A 83 7.02 -0.01 -9.86
N ALA A 84 7.53 1.17 -9.50
CA ALA A 84 7.04 1.94 -8.36
C ALA A 84 5.55 2.29 -8.50
N ALA A 85 5.07 2.63 -9.70
CA ALA A 85 3.67 3.00 -9.90
C ALA A 85 2.73 1.80 -9.65
N LEU A 86 3.12 0.62 -10.13
CA LEU A 86 2.36 -0.61 -9.88
C LEU A 86 2.43 -1.04 -8.42
N SER A 87 3.61 -0.97 -7.81
CA SER A 87 3.81 -1.33 -6.40
C SER A 87 2.99 -0.44 -5.46
N LEU A 88 3.08 0.89 -5.63
CA LEU A 88 2.33 1.86 -4.81
C LEU A 88 0.82 1.76 -5.07
N GLY A 89 0.42 1.68 -6.33
CA GLY A 89 -0.99 1.48 -6.70
C GLY A 89 -1.57 0.21 -6.10
N ALA A 90 -0.79 -0.87 -6.00
CA ALA A 90 -1.23 -2.12 -5.41
C ALA A 90 -1.39 -1.99 -3.89
N LEU A 91 -0.44 -1.36 -3.19
CA LEU A 91 -0.55 -1.09 -1.75
C LEU A 91 -1.80 -0.25 -1.43
N TYR A 92 -2.05 0.80 -2.21
CA TYR A 92 -3.25 1.63 -2.09
C TYR A 92 -4.53 0.79 -2.22
N ASN A 93 -4.58 -0.07 -3.24
CA ASN A 93 -5.76 -0.89 -3.48
C ASN A 93 -5.93 -2.03 -2.47
N ILE A 94 -4.86 -2.59 -1.90
CA ILE A 94 -4.92 -3.54 -0.78
C ILE A 94 -5.60 -2.87 0.43
N GLY A 95 -5.13 -1.67 0.80
CA GLY A 95 -5.72 -0.92 1.90
C GLY A 95 -7.21 -0.61 1.67
N ASN A 96 -7.57 -0.15 0.46
CA ASN A 96 -8.95 0.13 0.10
C ASN A 96 -9.84 -1.13 0.12
N LEU A 97 -9.29 -2.27 -0.29
CA LEU A 97 -10.01 -3.54 -0.31
C LEU A 97 -10.31 -4.01 1.13
N GLN A 98 -9.31 -3.97 2.00
CA GLN A 98 -9.44 -4.34 3.42
C GLN A 98 -10.38 -3.40 4.17
N LEU A 99 -10.26 -2.09 3.96
CA LEU A 99 -11.13 -1.10 4.60
C LEU A 99 -12.59 -1.27 4.16
N ARG A 100 -12.86 -1.47 2.86
CA ARG A 100 -14.21 -1.76 2.38
C ARG A 100 -14.77 -3.06 2.96
N ALA A 101 -13.95 -4.10 3.11
CA ALA A 101 -14.36 -5.34 3.73
C ALA A 101 -14.72 -5.16 5.21
N ALA A 102 -13.92 -4.40 5.97
CA ALA A 102 -14.21 -4.09 7.37
C ALA A 102 -15.57 -3.38 7.52
N LEU A 103 -15.88 -2.44 6.64
CA LEU A 103 -17.12 -1.66 6.69
C LEU A 103 -18.37 -2.47 6.34
N LYS A 104 -18.26 -3.63 5.69
CA LYS A 104 -19.41 -4.50 5.36
C LYS A 104 -20.02 -5.18 6.57
N HIS A 105 -19.26 -5.41 7.64
CA HIS A 105 -19.70 -6.26 8.75
C HIS A 105 -20.50 -5.52 9.84
N GLY A 106 -20.68 -4.19 9.72
CA GLY A 106 -21.42 -3.39 10.70
C GLY A 106 -20.69 -3.21 12.04
N PRO A 107 -21.23 -2.38 12.95
CA PRO A 107 -20.58 -2.02 14.23
C PRO A 107 -20.43 -3.21 15.20
N ASP A 108 -21.33 -4.18 15.16
CA ASP A 108 -21.33 -5.34 16.08
C ASP A 108 -20.29 -6.41 15.72
N ALA A 109 -19.60 -6.27 14.59
CA ALA A 109 -18.59 -7.21 14.12
C ALA A 109 -17.17 -6.73 14.35
N ALA A 110 -16.92 -6.00 15.45
CA ALA A 110 -15.61 -5.45 15.79
C ALA A 110 -14.47 -6.46 15.67
N PHE A 111 -14.67 -7.72 16.12
CA PHE A 111 -13.68 -8.78 16.03
C PHE A 111 -13.25 -9.11 14.58
N ARG A 112 -14.16 -8.98 13.61
CA ARG A 112 -13.87 -9.20 12.18
C ARG A 112 -13.36 -7.94 11.49
N SER A 113 -13.87 -6.78 11.89
CA SER A 113 -13.55 -5.50 11.26
C SER A 113 -12.20 -4.94 11.69
N LEU A 114 -11.84 -5.06 12.98
CA LEU A 114 -10.62 -4.46 13.52
C LEU A 114 -9.34 -4.97 12.83
N PRO A 115 -9.12 -6.29 12.65
CA PRO A 115 -7.92 -6.77 11.94
C PRO A 115 -7.81 -6.24 10.51
N LEU A 116 -8.94 -6.10 9.82
CA LEU A 116 -8.97 -5.56 8.45
C LEU A 116 -8.64 -4.06 8.43
N ILE A 117 -9.10 -3.29 9.42
CA ILE A 117 -8.75 -1.88 9.54
C ILE A 117 -7.25 -1.72 9.83
N GLU A 118 -6.68 -2.53 10.73
CA GLU A 118 -5.24 -2.50 11.02
C GLU A 118 -4.38 -2.83 9.80
N LEU A 119 -4.76 -3.87 9.05
CA LEU A 119 -4.07 -4.23 7.80
C LEU A 119 -4.17 -3.10 6.75
N ALA A 120 -5.30 -2.40 6.69
CA ALA A 120 -5.47 -1.25 5.81
C ALA A 120 -4.52 -0.11 6.20
N LYS A 121 -4.43 0.22 7.51
CA LYS A 121 -3.48 1.22 8.01
C LYS A 121 -2.05 0.86 7.64
N GLN A 122 -1.65 -0.40 7.82
CA GLN A 122 -0.31 -0.87 7.45
C GLN A 122 -0.04 -0.66 5.95
N SER A 123 -1.00 -1.02 5.10
CA SER A 123 -0.85 -0.88 3.64
C SER A 123 -0.68 0.59 3.22
N TYR A 124 -1.44 1.51 3.82
CA TYR A 124 -1.26 2.94 3.55
C TYR A 124 0.06 3.48 4.11
N ARG A 125 0.50 3.03 5.29
CA ARG A 125 1.82 3.41 5.83
C ARG A 125 2.95 2.91 4.95
N ASP A 126 2.86 1.69 4.45
CA ASP A 126 3.86 1.11 3.54
C ASP A 126 3.97 1.92 2.25
N LEU A 127 2.85 2.39 1.73
CA LEU A 127 2.79 3.33 0.62
C LEU A 127 3.45 4.67 1.00
N LEU A 128 3.02 5.29 2.10
CA LEU A 128 3.47 6.63 2.51
C LEU A 128 4.95 6.68 2.94
N ARG A 129 5.54 5.56 3.34
CA ARG A 129 6.99 5.45 3.55
C ARG A 129 7.79 5.64 2.26
N ARG A 130 7.18 5.33 1.11
CA ARG A 130 7.80 5.41 -0.21
C ARG A 130 7.37 6.68 -0.96
N ASP A 131 6.11 7.08 -0.81
CA ASP A 131 5.58 8.35 -1.33
C ASP A 131 4.83 9.13 -0.24
N PRO A 132 5.54 9.98 0.54
CA PRO A 132 4.92 10.77 1.61
C PRO A 132 3.94 11.86 1.13
N GLN A 133 3.93 12.15 -0.17
CA GLN A 133 3.09 13.21 -0.76
C GLN A 133 1.78 12.68 -1.33
N ASP A 134 1.54 11.37 -1.31
CA ASP A 134 0.27 10.78 -1.74
C ASP A 134 -0.87 11.22 -0.82
N TRP A 135 -1.66 12.17 -1.31
CA TRP A 135 -2.76 12.78 -0.55
C TRP A 135 -3.91 11.78 -0.32
N ASP A 136 -4.21 10.94 -1.29
CA ASP A 136 -5.30 9.97 -1.22
C ASP A 136 -5.02 8.90 -0.15
N ALA A 137 -3.78 8.43 -0.07
CA ALA A 137 -3.35 7.47 0.94
C ALA A 137 -3.35 8.10 2.35
N ARG A 138 -2.92 9.36 2.50
CA ARG A 138 -2.99 10.09 3.78
C ARG A 138 -4.43 10.25 4.26
N TYR A 139 -5.31 10.67 3.37
CA TYR A 139 -6.73 10.81 3.67
C TYR A 139 -7.35 9.48 4.09
N ASN A 140 -7.07 8.40 3.35
CA ASN A 140 -7.60 7.07 3.68
C ASN A 140 -7.03 6.51 4.98
N LEU A 141 -5.75 6.76 5.28
CA LEU A 141 -5.13 6.40 6.55
C LEU A 141 -5.79 7.15 7.72
N GLU A 142 -6.02 8.45 7.60
CA GLU A 142 -6.70 9.25 8.61
C GLU A 142 -8.12 8.73 8.88
N ARG A 143 -8.84 8.33 7.83
CA ARG A 143 -10.15 7.68 7.97
C ARG A 143 -10.06 6.33 8.68
N ALA A 144 -9.05 5.52 8.37
CA ALA A 144 -8.84 4.24 9.05
C ALA A 144 -8.49 4.44 10.54
N LEU A 145 -7.67 5.43 10.87
CA LEU A 145 -7.33 5.81 12.26
C LEU A 145 -8.55 6.32 13.04
N ARG A 146 -9.46 7.07 12.40
CA ARG A 146 -10.73 7.45 13.06
C ARG A 146 -11.65 6.27 13.35
N LEU A 147 -11.63 5.24 12.50
CA LEU A 147 -12.46 4.05 12.67
C LEU A 147 -11.92 3.11 13.74
N ALA A 148 -10.59 2.98 13.83
CA ALA A 148 -9.90 2.26 14.87
C ALA A 148 -8.72 3.13 15.34
N PRO A 149 -8.93 3.98 16.37
CA PRO A 149 -7.84 4.73 16.97
C PRO A 149 -6.78 3.76 17.47
N GLU A 150 -5.53 4.15 17.29
CA GLU A 150 -4.45 3.43 17.95
C GLU A 150 -4.53 3.74 19.44
N ALA A 151 -4.31 2.74 20.28
CA ALA A 151 -4.07 3.02 21.67
C ALA A 151 -2.84 3.93 21.72
N ASP A 152 -2.95 5.07 22.39
CA ASP A 152 -1.75 5.73 22.88
C ASP A 152 -1.03 4.67 23.70
N ASP A 153 0.15 4.23 23.25
CA ASP A 153 1.06 3.54 24.16
C ASP A 153 1.19 4.52 25.34
N PRO A 154 0.74 4.16 26.56
CA PRO A 154 1.15 4.92 27.71
C PRO A 154 2.63 4.59 27.89
N ILE A 155 3.48 5.28 27.12
CA ILE A 155 4.73 5.79 27.66
C ILE A 155 4.39 7.07 28.44
N ALA A 156 3.29 7.05 29.19
CA ALA A 156 3.27 7.75 30.44
C ALA A 156 4.16 6.88 31.34
N GLU A 157 5.28 7.44 31.76
CA GLU A 157 5.87 7.08 33.04
C GLU A 157 4.75 7.21 34.09
N GLU A 158 3.91 6.19 34.24
CA GLU A 158 3.31 5.93 35.53
C GLU A 158 4.50 5.58 36.41
N ASP A 159 5.01 6.59 37.11
CA ASP A 159 5.83 6.36 38.28
C ASP A 159 5.13 5.23 39.06
N PRO A 160 5.82 4.09 39.29
CA PRO A 160 5.23 3.01 40.06
C PRO A 160 4.67 3.62 41.34
N PRO A 161 3.42 3.32 41.74
CA PRO A 161 2.90 3.86 42.99
C PRO A 161 3.94 3.54 44.07
N GLU A 162 4.45 4.59 44.74
CA GLU A 162 5.43 4.44 45.81
C GLU A 162 4.90 3.37 46.74
N GLN A 163 5.52 2.19 46.72
CA GLN A 163 5.23 1.17 47.70
C GLN A 163 5.69 1.76 49.01
N GLU A 164 4.76 2.32 49.79
CA GLU A 164 4.98 2.57 51.19
C GLU A 164 5.46 1.24 51.79
N ASP A 165 6.75 1.16 52.09
CA ASP A 165 7.37 0.06 52.80
C ASP A 165 6.62 -0.10 54.13
N ARG A 166 5.59 -0.94 54.12
CA ARG A 166 4.93 -1.41 55.34
C ARG A 166 5.93 -2.32 56.05
N VAL A 167 6.80 -1.70 56.84
CA VAL A 167 7.60 -2.38 57.84
C VAL A 167 6.62 -3.02 58.83
N MET A 168 6.31 -4.29 58.60
CA MET A 168 5.60 -5.12 59.56
C MET A 168 6.50 -5.26 60.80
N SER A 169 6.19 -4.49 61.84
CA SER A 169 6.83 -4.64 63.15
C SER A 169 6.48 -6.03 63.71
N THR A 170 7.47 -6.90 63.83
CA THR A 170 7.33 -8.26 64.38
C THR A 170 7.54 -8.30 65.90
N LEU A 171 7.21 -7.25 66.65
CA LEU A 171 7.32 -7.30 68.11
C LEU A 171 6.23 -8.21 68.69
N PRO A 172 6.56 -9.38 69.26
CA PRO A 172 5.59 -10.20 69.99
C PRO A 172 5.32 -9.51 71.32
N GLY A 173 4.06 -9.21 71.61
CA GLY A 173 3.66 -8.57 72.86
C GLY A 173 3.93 -9.46 74.07
N THR A 174 5.05 -9.22 74.76
CA THR A 174 5.30 -9.80 76.08
C THR A 174 4.42 -9.07 77.10
N ARG A 175 3.38 -9.72 77.60
CA ARG A 175 2.56 -9.20 78.70
C ARG A 175 3.34 -9.40 80.01
N LEU A 176 3.99 -8.34 80.48
CA LEU A 176 4.60 -8.30 81.82
C LEU A 176 3.48 -8.02 82.84
N GLU A 177 3.11 -9.03 83.62
CA GLU A 177 2.33 -8.83 84.84
C GLU A 177 3.31 -8.47 85.97
N LEU A 178 3.08 -7.31 86.58
CA LEU A 178 3.79 -6.86 87.78
C LEU A 178 2.89 -7.13 89.02
N PRO A 179 3.50 -7.44 90.18
CA PRO A 179 2.83 -8.02 91.35
C PRO A 179 1.82 -7.09 92.04
#